data_AF-A0A9D1NM75-F1
#
_entry.id   AF-A0A9D1NM75-F1
#
_cell.length_a   1.000
_cell.length_b   1.000
_cell.length_c   1.000
_cell.angle_alpha   90.00
_cell.angle_beta   90.00
_cell.angle_gamma   90.00
#
_symmetry.space_group_name_H-M   'P 1'
#
loop_
_entity.id
_entity.type
_entity.pdbx_description
1 polymer ?
#
loop_
_entity_poly.entity_id
_entity_poly.type
_entity_poly.pdbx_seq_one_letter_code
_entity_poly.pdbx_strand_id
1 'polypeptide(L)'
;DLRVWRPLLDETHAAQVAWLRERDRVWVEDVSNADLSIPRNAIRRVLAPLLPHFTAGANAAADLLAEESACLNRLAEAATASRTAQALELRPGTDATLARRALRAWLPTTLTRRQTEALLALPVGGVTQVEGGLGVRRVGDWTWVRL
;
A
#
# COMPACT_ATOMS: atom_id res chain seq x y z
N ASP A 1 5.25 -14.89 -7.11
CA ASP A 1 4.59 -14.47 -5.87
C ASP A 1 5.33 -14.95 -4.64
N LEU A 2 5.86 -14.01 -3.85
CA LEU A 2 6.38 -14.32 -2.51
C LEU A 2 5.22 -14.21 -1.53
N ARG A 3 4.68 -15.35 -1.10
CA ARG A 3 3.67 -15.40 -0.03
C ARG A 3 4.36 -15.33 1.33
N VAL A 4 4.25 -14.20 2.02
CA VAL A 4 4.78 -14.02 3.38
C VAL A 4 3.67 -14.24 4.40
N TRP A 5 3.86 -15.17 5.32
CA TRP A 5 2.94 -15.45 6.41
C TRP A 5 3.34 -14.68 7.67
N ARG A 6 2.36 -14.09 8.37
CA ARG A 6 2.56 -13.31 9.60
C ARG A 6 1.73 -13.89 10.75
N PRO A 7 2.05 -15.10 11.25
CA PRO A 7 1.21 -15.81 12.22
C PRO A 7 1.11 -15.12 13.58
N LEU A 8 2.04 -14.22 13.92
CA LEU A 8 2.09 -13.49 15.20
C LEU A 8 1.57 -12.05 15.05
N LEU A 9 0.81 -11.73 14.00
CA LEU A 9 0.35 -10.36 13.75
C LEU A 9 -0.55 -9.83 14.87
N ASP A 10 -1.40 -10.69 15.40
CA ASP A 10 -2.37 -10.36 16.45
C ASP A 10 -1.79 -10.53 17.87
N GLU A 11 -0.55 -11.01 17.98
CA GLU A 11 0.11 -11.29 19.25
C GLU A 11 0.94 -10.11 19.72
N THR A 12 0.73 -9.70 20.98
CA THR A 12 1.53 -8.63 21.57
C THR A 12 2.95 -9.12 21.92
N HIS A 13 3.93 -8.20 21.91
CA HIS A 13 5.28 -8.51 22.38
C HIS A 13 5.29 -9.05 23.82
N ALA A 14 4.44 -8.50 24.69
CA ALA A 14 4.33 -8.96 26.07
C ALA A 14 3.82 -10.41 26.17
N ALA A 15 2.82 -10.77 25.35
CA ALA A 15 2.30 -12.14 25.28
C ALA A 15 3.37 -13.12 24.76
N GLN A 16 4.13 -12.72 23.74
CA GLN A 16 5.23 -13.53 23.21
C GLN A 16 6.34 -13.77 24.26
N VAL A 17 6.74 -12.72 25.00
CA VAL A 17 7.73 -12.85 26.09
C VAL A 17 7.20 -13.73 27.22
N ALA A 18 5.93 -13.61 27.61
CA ALA A 18 5.32 -14.46 28.62
C ALA A 18 5.32 -15.94 28.16
N TRP A 19 4.90 -16.20 26.92
CA TRP A 19 4.88 -17.53 26.32
C TRP A 19 6.27 -18.19 26.29
N LEU A 20 7.32 -17.42 25.99
CA LEU A 20 8.72 -17.89 26.01
C LEU A 20 9.18 -18.22 27.44
N ARG A 21 8.87 -17.35 28.41
CA ARG A 21 9.22 -17.54 29.82
C ARG A 21 8.57 -18.77 30.43
N GLU A 22 7.29 -19.01 30.16
CA GLU A 22 6.57 -20.22 30.61
C GLU A 22 7.21 -21.53 30.15
N ARG A 23 8.05 -21.48 29.11
CA ARG A 23 8.68 -22.65 28.47
C ARG A 23 10.19 -22.67 28.63
N ASP A 24 10.73 -21.83 29.51
CA ASP A 24 12.17 -21.66 29.74
C ASP A 24 12.96 -21.48 28.44
N ARG A 25 12.38 -20.75 27.47
CA ARG A 25 13.04 -20.46 26.20
C ARG A 25 13.83 -19.17 26.32
N VAL A 26 15.12 -19.26 26.01
CA VAL A 26 16.02 -18.12 25.90
C VAL A 26 15.88 -17.52 24.51
N TRP A 27 15.89 -16.19 24.42
CA TRP A 27 15.96 -15.45 23.17
C TRP A 27 17.11 -14.45 23.20
N VAL A 28 17.51 -13.97 22.02
CA VAL A 28 18.54 -12.95 21.85
C VAL A 28 17.86 -11.65 21.43
N GLU A 29 18.14 -10.57 22.14
CA GLU A 29 17.73 -9.24 21.73
C GLU A 29 18.66 -8.72 20.63
N ASP A 30 18.08 -8.26 19.52
CA ASP A 30 18.85 -7.64 18.45
C ASP A 30 19.37 -6.27 18.92
N VAL A 31 20.69 -6.07 18.87
CA VAL A 31 21.35 -4.82 19.27
C VAL A 31 20.84 -3.60 18.50
N SER A 32 20.42 -3.76 17.25
CA SER A 32 19.88 -2.68 16.43
C SER A 32 18.53 -2.17 16.94
N ASN A 33 17.81 -2.92 17.79
CA ASN A 33 16.56 -2.49 18.41
C ASN A 33 16.74 -1.24 19.29
N ALA A 34 17.98 -0.95 19.71
CA ALA A 34 18.30 0.22 20.52
C ALA A 34 18.55 1.49 19.69
N ASP A 35 18.85 1.37 18.39
CA ASP A 35 19.20 2.49 17.52
C ASP A 35 17.97 3.34 17.18
N LEU A 36 17.97 4.58 17.67
CA LEU A 36 16.90 5.56 17.47
C LEU A 36 17.02 6.33 16.15
N SER A 37 18.14 6.22 15.42
CA SER A 37 18.26 6.80 14.07
C SER A 37 17.32 6.10 13.08
N ILE A 38 16.92 4.86 13.38
CA ILE A 38 15.92 4.09 12.63
C ILE A 38 14.51 4.58 13.04
N PRO A 39 13.71 5.18 12.12
CA PRO A 39 12.44 5.80 12.47
C PRO A 39 11.44 4.87 13.18
N ARG A 40 11.40 3.59 12.78
CA ARG A 40 10.55 2.58 13.42
C ARG A 40 10.88 2.40 14.91
N ASN A 41 12.16 2.39 15.27
CA ASN A 41 12.59 2.25 16.66
C ASN A 41 12.28 3.49 17.48
N ALA A 42 12.46 4.68 16.92
CA ALA A 42 12.04 5.93 17.55
C ALA A 42 10.53 5.94 17.83
N ILE A 43 9.70 5.54 16.85
CA ILE A 43 8.25 5.40 17.07
C ILE A 43 7.96 4.42 18.21
N ARG A 44 8.54 3.22 18.18
CA ARG A 44 8.28 2.18 19.19
C ARG A 44 8.74 2.56 20.60
N ARG A 45 9.93 3.16 20.74
CA ARG A 45 10.57 3.40 22.04
C ARG A 45 10.29 4.77 22.64
N VAL A 46 10.01 5.78 21.81
CA VAL A 46 9.81 7.16 22.25
C VAL A 46 8.36 7.58 22.10
N LEU A 47 7.76 7.42 20.92
CA LEU A 47 6.44 7.99 20.64
C LEU A 47 5.28 7.12 21.15
N ALA A 48 5.30 5.82 20.86
CA ALA A 48 4.21 4.91 21.24
C ALA A 48 3.96 4.86 22.76
N PRO A 49 4.98 4.90 23.64
CA PRO A 49 4.75 4.97 25.09
C PRO A 49 4.08 6.26 25.56
N LEU A 50 4.23 7.37 24.82
CA LEU A 50 3.60 8.66 25.13
C LEU A 50 2.14 8.74 24.65
N LEU A 51 1.71 7.79 23.81
CA LEU A 51 0.39 7.75 23.22
C LEU A 51 -0.36 6.50 23.71
N PRO A 52 -1.06 6.58 24.87
CA PRO A 52 -1.80 5.42 25.37
C PRO A 52 -2.78 4.91 24.32
N HIS A 53 -2.89 3.59 24.19
CA HIS A 53 -3.71 2.89 23.19
C HIS A 53 -3.34 3.09 21.72
N PHE A 54 -2.27 3.81 21.38
CA PHE A 54 -1.88 4.06 19.98
C PHE A 54 -1.81 2.77 19.15
N THR A 55 -1.11 1.75 19.64
CA THR A 55 -0.94 0.48 18.92
C THR A 55 -2.28 -0.23 18.68
N ALA A 56 -3.14 -0.31 19.69
CA ALA A 56 -4.43 -0.97 19.57
C ALA A 56 -5.37 -0.21 18.60
N GLY A 57 -5.40 1.12 18.72
CA GLY A 57 -6.18 1.97 17.81
C GLY A 57 -5.65 1.93 16.37
N ALA A 58 -4.33 1.92 16.18
CA ALA A 58 -3.71 1.82 14.87
C ALA A 58 -4.01 0.46 14.20
N ASN A 59 -4.00 -0.63 14.95
CA ASN A 59 -4.38 -1.96 14.43
C ASN A 59 -5.85 -1.99 14.00
N ALA A 60 -6.76 -1.55 14.88
CA ALA A 60 -8.19 -1.50 14.56
C ALA A 60 -8.49 -0.62 13.33
N ALA A 61 -7.82 0.53 13.22
CA ALA A 61 -7.93 1.39 12.04
C ALA A 61 -7.35 0.71 10.79
N ALA A 62 -6.24 -0.03 10.91
CA ALA A 62 -5.65 -0.75 9.79
C ALA A 62 -6.58 -1.85 9.26
N ASP A 63 -7.28 -2.57 10.13
CA ASP A 63 -8.25 -3.60 9.73
C ASP A 63 -9.42 -3.01 8.94
N LEU A 64 -10.05 -1.95 9.46
CA LEU A 64 -11.13 -1.24 8.77
C LEU A 64 -10.67 -0.70 7.40
N LEU A 65 -9.51 -0.05 7.36
CA LEU A 65 -8.95 0.48 6.12
C LEU A 65 -8.59 -0.61 5.13
N ALA A 66 -8.18 -1.80 5.59
CA ALA A 66 -7.90 -2.94 4.73
C ALA A 66 -9.18 -3.43 4.05
N GLU A 67 -10.28 -3.57 4.80
CA GLU A 67 -11.59 -3.96 4.27
C GLU A 67 -12.12 -2.94 3.25
N GLU A 68 -12.08 -1.65 3.59
CA GLU A 68 -12.49 -0.57 2.70
C GLU A 68 -11.62 -0.52 1.45
N SER A 69 -10.30 -0.67 1.59
CA SER A 69 -9.38 -0.69 0.45
C SER A 69 -9.64 -1.88 -0.47
N ALA A 70 -9.94 -3.06 0.09
CA ALA A 70 -10.33 -4.24 -0.69
C ALA A 70 -11.64 -4.02 -1.44
N CYS A 71 -12.63 -3.39 -0.81
CA CYS A 71 -13.88 -2.98 -1.46
C CYS A 71 -13.62 -2.03 -2.64
N LEU A 72 -12.85 -0.97 -2.41
CA LEU A 72 -12.51 0.01 -3.45
C LEU A 72 -11.68 -0.59 -4.58
N ASN A 73 -10.86 -1.61 -4.31
CA ASN A 73 -10.13 -2.33 -5.34
C ASN A 73 -11.10 -3.13 -6.24
N ARG A 74 -12.08 -3.83 -5.66
CA ARG A 74 -13.14 -4.52 -6.43
C ARG A 74 -13.96 -3.55 -7.28
N LEU A 75 -14.31 -2.38 -6.73
CA LEU A 75 -15.02 -1.35 -7.48
C LEU A 75 -14.19 -0.79 -8.65
N ALA A 76 -12.89 -0.57 -8.44
CA ALA A 76 -11.99 -0.13 -9.52
C ALA A 76 -11.82 -1.20 -10.60
N GLU A 77 -11.83 -2.48 -10.23
CA GLU A 77 -11.82 -3.60 -11.15
C GLU A 77 -13.12 -3.69 -11.96
N ALA A 78 -14.28 -3.53 -11.32
CA ALA A 78 -15.58 -3.46 -12.02
C ALA A 78 -15.68 -2.27 -12.99
N ALA A 79 -15.06 -1.13 -12.65
CA ALA A 79 -14.94 0.04 -13.50
C ALA A 79 -13.93 -0.14 -14.66
N THR A 80 -13.08 -1.16 -14.61
CA THR A 80 -12.14 -1.47 -15.68
C THR A 80 -12.88 -2.19 -16.81
N ALA A 81 -12.88 -1.61 -18.01
CA ALA A 81 -13.47 -2.21 -19.20
C ALA A 81 -12.54 -3.28 -19.80
N SER A 82 -11.25 -2.98 -19.87
CA SER A 82 -10.21 -3.90 -20.32
C SER A 82 -8.88 -3.59 -19.64
N ARG A 83 -8.09 -4.62 -19.34
CA ARG A 83 -6.75 -4.48 -18.78
C ARG A 83 -5.83 -5.54 -19.36
N THR A 84 -4.75 -5.07 -19.98
CA THR A 84 -3.62 -5.89 -20.43
C THR A 84 -2.33 -5.34 -19.84
N ALA A 85 -1.21 -6.01 -20.06
CA ALA A 85 0.08 -5.46 -19.65
C ALA A 85 0.40 -4.14 -20.37
N GLN A 86 -0.08 -3.94 -21.61
CA GLN A 86 0.22 -2.76 -22.43
C GLN A 86 -0.84 -1.67 -22.36
N ALA A 87 -2.09 -2.00 -22.03
CA ALA A 87 -3.20 -1.04 -22.07
C ALA A 87 -4.12 -1.17 -20.87
N LEU A 88 -4.69 -0.04 -20.45
CA LEU A 88 -5.78 0.05 -19.48
C LEU A 88 -6.90 0.87 -20.08
N GLU A 89 -8.10 0.31 -20.08
CA GLU A 89 -9.32 0.98 -20.48
C GLU A 89 -10.32 0.96 -19.32
N LEU A 90 -10.83 2.14 -18.96
CA LEU A 90 -11.87 2.32 -17.95
C LEU A 90 -13.20 2.62 -18.62
N ARG A 91 -14.29 2.27 -17.95
CA ARG A 91 -15.64 2.61 -18.42
C ARG A 91 -15.82 4.14 -18.40
N PRO A 92 -16.52 4.72 -19.39
CA PRO A 92 -16.82 6.16 -19.38
C PRO A 92 -17.53 6.60 -18.10
N GLY A 93 -17.15 7.77 -17.58
CA GLY A 93 -17.73 8.32 -16.35
C GLY A 93 -17.21 7.69 -15.05
N THR A 94 -16.14 6.89 -15.10
CA THR A 94 -15.50 6.34 -13.91
C THR A 94 -15.03 7.47 -12.97
N ASP A 95 -15.40 7.39 -11.68
CA ASP A 95 -14.95 8.37 -10.69
C ASP A 95 -13.42 8.44 -10.60
N ALA A 96 -12.88 9.63 -10.32
CA ALA A 96 -11.44 9.86 -10.26
C ALA A 96 -10.74 8.96 -9.22
N THR A 97 -11.40 8.59 -8.12
CA THR A 97 -10.85 7.69 -7.10
C THR A 97 -10.65 6.28 -7.63
N LEU A 98 -11.64 5.76 -8.36
CA LEU A 98 -11.56 4.45 -8.99
C LEU A 98 -10.54 4.45 -10.13
N ALA A 99 -10.50 5.52 -10.93
CA ALA A 99 -9.52 5.69 -11.99
C ALA A 99 -8.08 5.71 -11.45
N ARG A 100 -7.83 6.45 -10.36
CA ARG A 100 -6.54 6.45 -9.64
C ARG A 100 -6.16 5.06 -9.16
N ARG A 101 -7.09 4.30 -8.58
CA ARG A 101 -6.84 2.94 -8.10
C ARG A 101 -6.52 1.98 -9.25
N ALA A 102 -7.28 2.05 -10.35
CA ALA A 102 -7.04 1.21 -11.51
C ALA A 102 -5.69 1.50 -12.17
N LEU A 103 -5.29 2.77 -12.31
CA LEU A 103 -3.97 3.15 -12.82
C LEU A 103 -2.83 2.61 -11.96
N ARG A 104 -2.93 2.75 -10.64
CA ARG A 104 -1.94 2.20 -9.70
C ARG A 104 -1.87 0.67 -9.75
N ALA A 105 -3.00 0.00 -9.86
CA ALA A 105 -3.06 -1.46 -9.94
C ALA A 105 -2.54 -2.00 -11.28
N TRP A 106 -2.66 -1.21 -12.35
CA TRP A 106 -2.15 -1.57 -13.66
C TRP A 106 -0.64 -1.45 -13.71
N LEU A 107 -0.08 -0.29 -13.34
CA LEU A 107 1.35 -0.01 -13.50
C LEU A 107 2.23 -0.87 -12.56
N PRO A 108 3.41 -1.31 -13.02
CA PRO A 108 4.28 -2.21 -12.24
C PRO A 108 5.03 -1.49 -11.11
N THR A 109 4.90 -0.17 -11.02
CA THR A 109 5.60 0.67 -10.05
C THR A 109 4.64 1.31 -9.07
N THR A 110 5.12 1.60 -7.85
CA THR A 110 4.35 2.32 -6.86
C THR A 110 4.30 3.81 -7.24
N LEU A 111 3.12 4.29 -7.62
CA LEU A 111 2.94 5.70 -7.93
C LEU A 111 2.59 6.49 -6.69
N THR A 112 3.26 7.63 -6.52
CA THR A 112 2.80 8.67 -5.59
C THR A 112 1.44 9.23 -6.02
N ARG A 113 0.75 9.88 -5.08
CA ARG A 113 -0.50 10.61 -5.36
C ARG A 113 -0.34 11.59 -6.52
N ARG A 114 0.72 12.42 -6.48
CA ARG A 114 1.02 13.43 -7.49
C ARG A 114 1.23 12.82 -8.88
N GLN A 115 1.98 11.72 -8.98
CA GLN A 115 2.20 11.02 -10.25
C GLN A 115 0.89 10.43 -10.79
N THR A 116 0.05 9.85 -9.92
CA THR A 116 -1.25 9.29 -10.35
C THR A 116 -2.19 10.41 -10.84
N GLU A 117 -2.20 11.56 -10.17
CA GLU A 117 -2.99 12.73 -10.59
C GLU A 117 -2.51 13.29 -11.93
N ALA A 118 -1.18 13.38 -12.13
CA ALA A 118 -0.60 13.81 -13.40
C ALA A 118 -1.00 12.89 -14.56
N LEU A 119 -1.02 11.56 -14.35
CA LEU A 119 -1.45 10.59 -15.35
C LEU A 119 -2.93 10.75 -15.75
N LEU A 120 -3.80 11.03 -14.78
CA LEU A 120 -5.22 11.30 -15.03
C LEU A 120 -5.45 12.63 -15.75
N ALA A 121 -4.62 13.63 -15.45
CA ALA A 121 -4.70 14.97 -16.03
C ALA A 121 -4.07 15.07 -17.43
N LEU A 122 -3.41 14.02 -17.92
CA LEU A 122 -2.85 14.02 -19.28
C LEU A 122 -3.95 14.31 -20.30
N PRO A 123 -3.76 15.24 -21.26
CA PRO A 123 -4.67 15.36 -22.39
C PRO A 123 -4.60 14.09 -23.25
N VAL A 124 -5.63 13.85 -24.06
CA VAL A 124 -5.57 12.78 -25.08
C VAL A 124 -4.39 13.07 -26.04
N GLY A 125 -3.57 12.05 -26.29
CA GLY A 125 -2.28 12.16 -26.99
C GLY A 125 -1.10 12.52 -26.08
N GLY A 126 -1.35 12.99 -24.86
CA GLY A 126 -0.34 13.37 -23.89
C GLY A 126 0.47 12.17 -23.38
N VAL A 127 1.76 12.40 -23.17
CA VAL A 127 2.74 11.40 -22.72
C VAL A 127 3.39 11.86 -21.42
N THR A 128 3.65 10.94 -20.52
CA THR A 128 4.52 11.16 -19.37
C THR A 128 5.38 9.91 -19.11
N GLN A 129 6.39 10.05 -18.27
CA GLN A 129 7.18 8.93 -17.78
C GLN A 129 6.87 8.70 -16.30
N VAL A 130 6.75 7.42 -15.93
CA VAL A 130 6.70 7.01 -14.52
C VAL A 130 8.06 6.50 -14.08
N GLU A 131 8.18 6.20 -12.78
CA GLU A 131 9.42 5.67 -12.21
C GLU A 131 9.89 4.40 -12.95
N GLY A 132 11.20 4.28 -13.17
CA GLY A 132 11.80 3.25 -14.02
C GLY A 132 11.84 3.59 -15.51
N GLY A 133 11.46 4.81 -15.91
CA GLY A 133 11.55 5.29 -17.30
C GLY A 133 10.43 4.82 -18.22
N LEU A 134 9.46 4.07 -17.68
CA LEU A 134 8.31 3.57 -18.42
C LEU A 134 7.45 4.73 -18.93
N GLY A 135 7.31 4.83 -20.25
CA GLY A 135 6.43 5.82 -20.86
C GLY A 135 4.97 5.42 -20.75
N VAL A 136 4.09 6.39 -20.51
CA VAL A 136 2.64 6.19 -20.49
C VAL A 136 2.00 7.29 -21.32
N ARG A 137 1.11 6.88 -22.23
CA ARG A 137 0.34 7.79 -23.09
C ARG A 137 -1.15 7.61 -22.84
N ARG A 138 -1.89 8.72 -22.75
CA ARG A 138 -3.36 8.69 -22.81
C ARG A 138 -3.77 8.71 -24.28
N VAL A 139 -4.49 7.68 -24.74
CA VAL A 139 -4.90 7.54 -26.16
C VAL A 139 -6.40 7.77 -26.39
N GLY A 140 -7.17 7.83 -25.31
CA GLY A 140 -8.58 8.21 -25.32
C GLY A 140 -9.00 8.76 -23.97
N ASP A 141 -10.26 9.18 -23.85
CA ASP A 141 -10.77 9.78 -22.60
C ASP A 141 -10.63 8.85 -21.40
N TRP A 142 -10.65 7.54 -21.61
CA TRP A 142 -10.55 6.56 -20.54
C TRP A 142 -9.55 5.45 -20.86
N THR A 143 -8.57 5.74 -21.73
CA THR A 143 -7.64 4.74 -22.25
C THR A 143 -6.20 5.20 -22.13
N TRP A 144 -5.37 4.37 -21.50
CA TRP A 144 -3.94 4.58 -21.34
C TRP A 144 -3.16 3.40 -21.89
N VAL A 145 -1.99 3.68 -22.47
CA VAL A 145 -1.07 2.66 -22.99
C VAL A 145 0.33 2.91 -22.47
N ARG A 146 1.08 1.83 -22.26
CA ARG A 146 2.53 1.88 -22.03
C ARG A 146 3.26 2.06 -23.35
N LEU A 147 4.37 2.78 -23.31
CA LEU A 147 5.30 2.98 -24.42
C LEU A 147 6.56 2.15 -24.22
#